data_AF-A0A6B3FI47-F1
#
_entry.id   AF-A0A6B3FI47-F1
#
_cell.length_a   1.000
_cell.length_b   1.000
_cell.length_c   1.000
_cell.angle_alpha   90.00
_cell.angle_beta   90.00
_cell.angle_gamma   90.00
#
_symmetry.space_group_name_H-M   'P 1'
#
loop_
_entity.id
_entity.type
_entity.pdbx_description
1 polymer ?
#
loop_
_entity_poly.entity_id
_entity_poly.type
_entity_poly.pdbx_seq_one_letter_code
_entity_poly.pdbx_strand_id
1 'polypeptide(L)' 'ADDYVTKPFSSRELVARIRAVLRRRGEPEEVTPAALEAGPVRMDVDRHVVTVSGGKVDLPLKEFDLLEMLLRNAGRV' A
#
# COMPACT_ATOMS: atom_id res chain seq x y z
N ALA A 1 -17.71 -7.51 -4.74
CA ALA A 1 -18.29 -7.86 -3.43
C ALA A 1 -17.14 -8.35 -2.57
N ASP A 2 -16.47 -7.45 -1.83
CA ASP A 2 -15.05 -7.63 -1.49
C ASP A 2 -14.74 -7.39 0.00
N ASP A 3 -15.64 -7.81 0.88
CA ASP A 3 -15.42 -7.83 2.33
C ASP A 3 -15.79 -9.22 2.86
N TYR A 4 -14.80 -10.11 2.92
CA TYR A 4 -14.90 -11.33 3.71
C TYR A 4 -13.98 -11.23 4.93
N VAL A 5 -14.57 -11.38 6.10
CA VAL A 5 -13.85 -11.64 7.36
C VAL A 5 -14.48 -12.87 8.00
N THR A 6 -13.69 -13.92 8.21
CA THR A 6 -14.11 -15.06 9.05
C THR A 6 -13.71 -14.77 10.51
N LYS A 7 -14.63 -15.05 11.45
CA LYS A 7 -14.44 -14.81 12.90
C LYS A 7 -13.40 -15.76 13.52
N PRO A 8 -12.75 -15.38 14.64
CA PRO A 8 -12.90 -14.12 15.40
C PRO A 8 -11.67 -13.19 15.32
N PHE A 9 -11.88 -11.86 15.30
CA PHE A 9 -10.84 -10.84 15.43
C PHE A 9 -11.07 -9.96 16.68
N SER A 10 -9.99 -9.49 17.31
CA SER A 10 -10.00 -8.81 18.61
C SER A 10 -9.97 -7.29 18.47
N SER A 11 -10.75 -6.58 19.29
CA SER A 11 -10.80 -5.11 19.39
C SER A 11 -9.43 -4.45 19.61
N ARG A 12 -8.46 -5.19 20.13
CA ARG A 12 -7.06 -4.75 20.30
C ARG A 12 -6.36 -4.50 18.96
N GLU A 13 -6.69 -5.26 17.93
CA GLU A 13 -6.10 -5.12 16.59
C GLU A 13 -6.58 -3.85 15.89
N LEU A 14 -7.88 -3.53 16.03
CA LEU A 14 -8.48 -2.31 15.49
C LEU A 14 -7.81 -1.05 16.06
N VAL A 15 -7.59 -1.01 17.38
CA VAL A 15 -6.94 0.12 18.05
C VAL A 15 -5.48 0.27 17.63
N ALA A 16 -4.76 -0.84 17.42
CA ALA A 16 -3.39 -0.80 16.91
C ALA A 16 -3.31 -0.22 15.49
N ARG A 17 -4.27 -0.55 14.63
CA ARG A 17 -4.35 -0.06 13.25
C ARG A 17 -4.62 1.45 13.19
N ILE A 18 -5.54 1.95 14.04
CA ILE A 18 -5.82 3.40 14.17
C ILE A 18 -4.57 4.17 14.63
N ARG A 19 -3.85 3.67 15.64
CA ARG A 19 -2.63 4.32 16.14
C ARG A 19 -1.52 4.37 15.10
N ALA A 20 -1.37 3.30 14.30
CA ALA A 20 -0.38 3.25 13.23
C ALA A 20 -0.66 4.30 12.13
N VAL A 21 -1.91 4.47 11.74
CA VAL A 21 -2.33 5.48 10.74
C VAL A 21 -2.07 6.91 11.25
N LEU A 22 -2.37 7.19 12.51
CA LEU A 22 -2.17 8.53 13.10
C LEU A 22 -0.70 8.91 13.22
N ARG A 23 0.19 7.95 13.53
CA ARG A 23 1.65 8.19 13.58
C ARG A 23 2.23 8.61 12.22
N ARG A 24 1.61 8.17 11.12
CA ARG A 24 2.06 8.45 9.75
C ARG A 24 1.82 9.89 9.29
N ARG A 25 0.97 10.67 9.98
CA ARG A 25 0.66 12.07 9.63
C ARG A 25 1.66 13.10 10.16
N GLY A 26 2.74 12.68 10.82
CA GLY A 26 3.73 13.57 11.43
C GLY A 26 5.10 13.64 10.74
N GLU A 27 5.33 12.91 9.66
CA GLU A 27 6.59 12.97 8.90
C GLU A 27 6.46 14.01 7.76
N PRO A 28 7.48 14.87 7.54
CA PRO A 28 7.43 15.90 6.50
C PRO A 28 7.26 15.28 5.11
N GLU A 29 6.44 15.90 4.25
CA GLU A 29 6.25 15.52 2.85
C GLU A 29 7.60 15.57 2.10
N GLU A 30 8.31 14.45 2.07
CA GLU A 30 9.26 14.19 0.98
C GLU A 30 8.45 14.16 -0.31
N VAL A 31 8.90 14.88 -1.33
CA VAL A 31 8.32 14.86 -2.67
C VAL A 31 8.40 13.41 -3.17
N THR A 32 7.31 12.67 -3.00
CA THR A 32 7.31 11.24 -3.32
C THR A 32 7.45 11.09 -4.82
N PRO A 33 8.37 10.25 -5.32
CA PRO A 33 8.47 9.98 -6.73
C PRO A 33 7.10 9.48 -7.24
N ALA A 34 6.63 10.03 -8.36
CA ALA A 34 5.38 9.61 -9.01
C ALA A 34 5.35 8.11 -9.36
N ALA A 35 6.54 7.48 -9.45
CA ALA A 35 6.71 6.05 -9.66
C ALA A 35 7.47 5.38 -8.52
N LEU A 36 6.88 4.32 -7.96
CA LEU A 36 7.47 3.44 -6.96
C LEU A 36 8.00 2.16 -7.63
N GLU A 37 9.16 1.67 -7.20
CA GLU A 37 9.78 0.46 -7.75
C GLU A 37 10.33 -0.46 -6.68
N ALA A 38 10.13 -1.77 -6.85
CA ALA A 38 10.81 -2.80 -6.09
C ALA A 38 11.02 -4.05 -6.96
N GLY A 39 12.29 -4.33 -7.29
CA GLY A 39 12.64 -5.44 -8.17
C GLY A 39 11.93 -5.32 -9.54
N PRO A 40 11.20 -6.35 -10.00
CA PRO A 40 10.49 -6.30 -11.28
C PRO A 40 9.19 -5.49 -11.25
N VAL A 41 8.75 -5.01 -10.07
CA VAL A 41 7.48 -4.31 -9.89
C VAL A 41 7.71 -2.80 -10.00
N ARG A 42 6.94 -2.14 -10.86
CA ARG A 42 6.87 -0.69 -11.00
C ARG A 42 5.43 -0.23 -10.92
N MET A 43 5.19 0.82 -10.15
CA MET A 43 3.87 1.38 -9.89
C MET A 43 3.90 2.89 -10.12
N ASP A 44 3.06 3.39 -11.02
CA ASP A 44 2.80 4.82 -11.23
C ASP A 44 1.53 5.18 -10.46
N VAL A 45 1.71 5.92 -9.37
CA VAL A 45 0.63 6.24 -8.43
C VAL A 45 -0.34 7.24 -9.04
N ASP A 46 0.17 8.24 -9.74
CA ASP A 46 -0.64 9.28 -10.39
C ASP A 46 -1.52 8.67 -11.48
N ARG A 47 -0.96 7.75 -12.27
CA ARG A 47 -1.68 7.10 -13.39
C ARG A 47 -2.48 5.87 -12.99
N HIS A 48 -2.38 5.42 -11.75
CA HIS A 48 -2.96 4.15 -11.28
C HIS A 48 -2.57 2.95 -12.17
N VAL A 49 -1.28 2.85 -12.51
CA VAL A 49 -0.76 1.77 -13.38
C VAL A 49 0.29 0.97 -12.64
N VAL A 50 0.13 -0.36 -12.64
CA VAL A 50 1.14 -1.29 -12.17
C VAL A 50 1.69 -2.08 -13.35
N THR A 51 3.01 -2.26 -13.37
CA THR A 51 3.70 -3.14 -14.30
C THR A 51 4.60 -4.10 -13.55
N VAL A 52 4.67 -5.35 -14.02
CA VAL A 52 5.59 -6.37 -13.53
C VAL A 52 6.40 -6.87 -14.72
N SER A 53 7.72 -6.74 -14.66
CA SER A 53 8.63 -7.08 -15.76
C SER A 53 8.23 -6.42 -17.09
N GLY A 54 7.73 -5.18 -17.02
CA GLY A 54 7.26 -4.40 -18.18
C GLY A 54 5.86 -4.72 -18.69
N GLY A 55 5.19 -5.77 -18.18
CA GLY A 55 3.81 -6.09 -18.51
C GLY A 55 2.83 -5.38 -17.57
N LYS A 56 1.77 -4.76 -18.11
CA LYS A 56 0.71 -4.15 -17.28
C LYS A 56 -0.06 -5.21 -16.50
N VAL A 57 -0.30 -4.95 -15.23
CA VAL A 57 -1.13 -5.77 -14.35
C VAL A 57 -2.30 -4.91 -13.86
N ASP A 58 -3.51 -5.38 -14.10
CA ASP A 58 -4.72 -4.73 -13.58
C ASP A 58 -4.98 -5.25 -12.15
N LEU A 59 -5.10 -4.32 -11.21
CA LEU A 59 -5.36 -4.62 -9.80
C LEU A 59 -6.69 -3.99 -9.36
N PRO A 60 -7.49 -4.68 -8.53
CA PRO A 60 -8.56 -4.05 -7.75
C PRO A 60 -8.00 -2.92 -6.88
N LEU A 61 -8.82 -1.90 -6.62
CA LEU A 61 -8.41 -0.70 -5.88
C LEU A 61 -7.75 -1.02 -4.52
N LYS A 62 -8.34 -1.93 -3.75
CA LYS A 62 -7.79 -2.33 -2.44
C LYS A 62 -6.41 -2.99 -2.54
N GLU A 63 -6.15 -3.74 -3.60
CA GLU A 63 -4.85 -4.40 -3.84
C GLU A 63 -3.80 -3.39 -4.33
N PHE A 64 -4.22 -2.42 -5.14
CA PHE A 64 -3.40 -1.29 -5.56
C PHE A 64 -2.93 -0.49 -4.33
N ASP A 65 -3.85 -0.07 -3.46
CA ASP A 65 -3.53 0.68 -2.24
C ASP A 65 -2.58 -0.09 -1.31
N LEU A 66 -2.78 -1.39 -1.17
CA LEU A 66 -1.92 -2.26 -0.39
C LEU A 66 -0.51 -2.32 -0.96
N LEU A 67 -0.38 -2.50 -2.28
CA LEU A 67 0.91 -2.52 -2.96
C LEU A 67 1.64 -1.18 -2.83
N GLU A 68 0.93 -0.05 -2.98
CA GLU A 68 1.50 1.29 -2.77
C GLU A 68 2.13 1.40 -1.39
N MET A 69 1.37 0.99 -0.37
CA MET A 69 1.82 1.02 1.00
C MET A 69 3.06 0.13 1.21
N LEU A 70 3.10 -1.07 0.64
CA LEU A 70 4.26 -1.96 0.73
C LEU A 70 5.48 -1.35 0.04
N LEU A 71 5.32 -0.81 -1.17
CA LEU A 71 6.40 -0.22 -1.95
C LEU A 71 6.99 1.03 -1.28
N ARG A 72 6.15 1.91 -0.72
CA ARG A 72 6.61 3.09 0.06
C ARG A 72 7.42 2.73 1.30
N ASN A 73 7.33 1.49 1.78
CA ASN A 73 8.03 1.01 2.97
C ASN A 73 9.02 -0.12 2.62
N ALA A 74 9.34 -0.31 1.34
CA ALA A 74 10.29 -1.31 0.89
C ALA A 74 11.66 -1.08 1.55
N GLY A 75 12.25 -2.14 2.09
CA GLY A 75 13.55 -2.08 2.75
C GLY A 75 13.56 -1.59 4.20
N ARG A 76 12.42 -1.14 4.77
CA ARG A 76 12.29 -0.91 6.22
C ARG A 76 11.94 -2.23 6.91
N VAL A 77 12.95 -2.98 7.34
CA VAL A 77 12.84 -4.13 8.26
C VAL A 77 13.87 -4.00 9.36
#